data_AF-A0A359GST2-F1
#
_entry.id   AF-A0A359GST2-F1
#
_cell.length_a   1.000
_cell.length_b   1.000
_cell.length_c   1.000
_cell.angle_alpha   90.00
_cell.angle_beta   90.00
_cell.angle_gamma   90.00
#
_symmetry.space_group_name_H-M   'P 1'
#
loop_
_entity.id
_entity.type
_entity.pdbx_description
1 polymer ?
#
loop_
_entity_poly.entity_id
_entity_poly.type
_entity_poly.pdbx_seq_one_letter_code
_entity_poly.pdbx_strand_id
1 'polypeptide(L)'
;MSDLTSLSNRLIILLAAASALGPAAMQILLPAVPIIKDTFQVSNDIAQLTLSLSMFAIAIGTLVYGPLSDKYGRRVIMLLGLVITFAGSMFCYFSTSIELLILGRFIQAFGGAVGLVLARAIVRDIYGAEEAARVIATLVMVMVVIPMLSPAVGGELMNQFGWQSIFIAIALLCILILMLTINYLPETLKEPVPFEGVRAMLLIFFRLFKSPAYCGYAFCVTFVSVVFFSFISAAPEIMVSVLDRPPTEYGYYFIMVPLGFMLGNYVTRYFGHRLELNQLITWGGFISVLGITLAFILLSSGIKHPLAL
;
A
#
# COMPACT_ATOMS: atom_id res chain seq x y z
N MET A 1 16.02 -32.90 0.00
CA MET A 1 16.60 -31.54 -0.06
C MET A 1 16.19 -30.78 -1.32
N SER A 2 15.84 -31.43 -2.44
CA SER A 2 15.30 -30.81 -3.67
C SER A 2 13.82 -30.38 -3.59
N ASP A 3 13.01 -30.98 -2.72
CA ASP A 3 11.59 -30.63 -2.58
C ASP A 3 11.33 -29.39 -1.71
N LEU A 4 12.27 -29.04 -0.82
CA LEU A 4 12.16 -27.84 0.03
C LEU A 4 12.48 -26.55 -0.73
N THR A 5 13.37 -26.59 -1.72
CA THR A 5 13.73 -25.43 -2.55
C THR A 5 12.66 -25.07 -3.58
N SER A 6 11.93 -26.05 -4.12
CA SER A 6 10.82 -25.80 -5.06
C SER A 6 9.56 -25.29 -4.35
N LEU A 7 9.28 -25.77 -3.13
CA LEU A 7 8.25 -25.21 -2.25
C LEU A 7 8.59 -23.77 -1.84
N SER A 8 9.86 -23.47 -1.58
CA SER A 8 10.31 -22.13 -1.19
C SER A 8 9.99 -21.07 -2.24
N ASN A 9 10.34 -21.29 -3.52
CA ASN A 9 10.11 -20.29 -4.57
C ASN A 9 8.62 -20.04 -4.86
N ARG A 10 7.79 -21.10 -4.91
CA ARG A 10 6.34 -20.95 -5.14
C ARG A 10 5.67 -20.20 -4.00
N LEU A 11 6.07 -20.49 -2.77
CA LEU A 11 5.57 -19.79 -1.59
C LEU A 11 6.00 -18.32 -1.58
N ILE A 12 7.24 -18.02 -1.94
CA ILE A 12 7.72 -16.62 -2.07
C ILE A 12 6.89 -15.87 -3.11
N ILE A 13 6.63 -16.46 -4.28
CA ILE A 13 5.79 -15.84 -5.33
C ILE A 13 4.38 -15.59 -4.82
N LEU A 14 3.78 -16.59 -4.15
CA LEU A 14 2.45 -16.46 -3.55
C LEU A 14 2.38 -15.32 -2.54
N LEU A 15 3.33 -15.29 -1.60
CA LEU A 15 3.36 -14.28 -0.55
C LEU A 15 3.67 -12.89 -1.12
N ALA A 16 4.48 -12.79 -2.17
CA ALA A 16 4.76 -11.55 -2.88
C ALA A 16 3.51 -11.03 -3.59
N ALA A 17 2.80 -11.90 -4.32
CA ALA A 17 1.56 -11.56 -4.99
C ALA A 17 0.47 -11.13 -3.99
N ALA A 18 0.32 -11.87 -2.88
CA ALA A 18 -0.60 -11.50 -1.81
C ALA A 18 -0.24 -10.15 -1.18
N SER A 19 1.05 -9.87 -0.93
CA SER A 19 1.52 -8.60 -0.38
C SER A 19 1.24 -7.41 -1.32
N ALA A 20 1.34 -7.63 -2.63
CA ALA A 20 1.13 -6.58 -3.63
C ALA A 20 -0.36 -6.35 -3.95
N LEU A 21 -1.25 -7.32 -3.70
CA LEU A 21 -2.67 -7.27 -4.10
C LEU A 21 -3.37 -6.00 -3.60
N GLY A 22 -3.31 -5.71 -2.30
CA GLY A 22 -3.95 -4.54 -1.70
C GLY A 22 -3.44 -3.22 -2.29
N PRO A 23 -2.13 -2.94 -2.22
CA PRO A 23 -1.53 -1.75 -2.83
C PRO A 23 -1.80 -1.62 -4.35
N ALA A 24 -1.75 -2.73 -5.10
CA ALA A 24 -2.04 -2.72 -6.54
C ALA A 24 -3.50 -2.33 -6.81
N ALA A 25 -4.45 -2.90 -6.05
CA ALA A 25 -5.87 -2.55 -6.13
C ALA A 25 -6.14 -1.09 -5.77
N MET A 26 -5.28 -0.47 -4.94
CA MET A 26 -5.35 0.95 -4.65
C MET A 26 -4.86 1.79 -5.83
N GLN A 27 -3.66 1.49 -6.35
CA GLN A 27 -3.03 2.31 -7.39
C GLN A 27 -3.66 2.14 -8.78
N ILE A 28 -4.23 0.98 -9.10
CA ILE A 28 -4.88 0.74 -10.40
C ILE A 28 -6.10 1.64 -10.63
N LEU A 29 -6.72 2.15 -9.56
CA LEU A 29 -7.89 3.02 -9.60
C LEU A 29 -7.55 4.48 -9.94
N LEU A 30 -6.32 4.93 -9.65
CA LEU A 30 -5.92 6.33 -9.78
C LEU A 30 -6.34 6.98 -11.12
N PRO A 31 -6.04 6.39 -12.29
CA PRO A 31 -6.44 6.99 -13.56
C PRO A 31 -7.97 7.01 -13.81
N ALA A 32 -8.75 6.20 -13.08
CA ALA A 32 -10.19 6.11 -13.24
C ALA A 32 -10.94 7.14 -12.40
N VAL A 33 -10.29 7.80 -11.45
CA VAL A 33 -10.94 8.77 -10.54
C VAL A 33 -11.67 9.90 -11.28
N PRO A 34 -11.09 10.54 -12.32
CA PRO A 34 -11.80 11.57 -13.08
C PRO A 34 -13.03 11.00 -13.81
N ILE A 35 -12.90 9.79 -14.37
CA ILE A 35 -14.01 9.13 -15.07
C ILE A 35 -15.13 8.76 -14.10
N ILE A 36 -14.80 8.27 -12.90
CA ILE A 36 -15.75 7.93 -11.84
C ILE A 36 -16.50 9.17 -11.36
N LYS A 37 -15.77 10.28 -11.16
CA LYS A 37 -16.36 11.58 -10.83
C LYS A 37 -17.41 11.99 -11.87
N ASP A 38 -17.06 11.95 -13.15
CA ASP A 38 -17.96 12.34 -14.24
C ASP A 38 -19.11 11.34 -14.42
N THR A 39 -18.86 10.04 -14.22
CA THR A 39 -19.89 8.99 -14.31
C THR A 39 -20.98 9.16 -13.26
N PHE A 40 -20.60 9.44 -12.02
CA PHE A 40 -21.54 9.63 -10.91
C PHE A 40 -21.98 11.08 -10.72
N GLN A 41 -21.47 12.02 -11.53
CA GLN A 41 -21.80 13.45 -11.47
C GLN A 41 -21.57 14.04 -10.05
N VAL A 42 -20.42 13.71 -9.46
CA VAL A 42 -20.06 14.16 -8.10
C VAL A 42 -18.88 15.12 -8.10
N SER A 43 -18.63 15.76 -6.96
CA SER A 43 -17.47 16.61 -6.76
C SER A 43 -16.17 15.81 -6.62
N ASN A 44 -15.03 16.47 -6.84
CA ASN A 44 -13.70 15.85 -6.73
C ASN A 44 -13.46 15.26 -5.33
N ASP A 45 -13.89 15.95 -4.27
CA ASP A 45 -13.76 15.51 -2.88
C ASP A 45 -14.50 14.19 -2.63
N ILE A 46 -15.71 14.03 -3.16
CA ILE A 46 -16.48 12.77 -3.03
C ILE A 46 -15.79 11.64 -3.80
N ALA A 47 -15.33 11.89 -5.03
CA ALA A 47 -14.62 10.88 -5.81
C ALA A 47 -13.32 10.42 -5.11
N GLN A 48 -12.59 11.34 -4.48
CA GLN A 48 -11.37 11.04 -3.72
C GLN A 48 -11.62 10.18 -2.46
N LEU A 49 -12.85 10.13 -1.93
CA LEU A 49 -13.18 9.22 -0.83
C LEU A 49 -12.99 7.74 -1.21
N THR A 50 -13.07 7.39 -2.50
CA THR A 50 -12.80 6.03 -3.00
C THR A 50 -11.35 5.57 -2.77
N LEU A 51 -10.42 6.52 -2.58
CA LEU A 51 -9.02 6.27 -2.26
C LEU A 51 -8.77 6.47 -0.76
N SER A 52 -9.18 7.60 -0.21
CA SER A 52 -8.92 7.96 1.20
C SER A 52 -9.55 6.96 2.17
N LEU A 53 -10.80 6.55 1.96
CA LEU A 53 -11.44 5.55 2.82
C LEU A 53 -10.89 4.14 2.58
N SER A 54 -10.36 3.84 1.38
CA SER A 54 -9.62 2.59 1.16
C SER A 54 -8.30 2.56 1.94
N MET A 55 -7.57 3.68 2.03
CA MET A 55 -6.37 3.77 2.89
C MET A 55 -6.73 3.54 4.35
N PHE A 56 -7.82 4.15 4.80
CA PHE A 56 -8.33 3.95 6.15
C PHE A 56 -8.73 2.50 6.40
N ALA A 57 -9.41 1.86 5.45
CA ALA A 57 -9.75 0.44 5.51
C ALA A 57 -8.50 -0.46 5.60
N ILE A 58 -7.45 -0.17 4.81
CA ILE A 58 -6.17 -0.89 4.89
C ILE A 58 -5.56 -0.72 6.28
N ALA A 59 -5.54 0.50 6.82
CA ALA A 59 -5.01 0.77 8.15
C ALA A 59 -5.74 -0.09 9.22
N ILE A 60 -7.07 -0.11 9.20
CA ILE A 60 -7.85 -0.96 10.11
C ILE A 60 -7.52 -2.45 9.89
N GLY A 61 -7.48 -2.89 8.63
CA GLY A 61 -7.16 -4.29 8.29
C GLY A 61 -5.79 -4.71 8.83
N THR A 62 -4.77 -3.86 8.69
CA THR A 62 -3.42 -4.18 9.18
C THR A 62 -3.35 -4.32 10.70
N LEU A 63 -4.16 -3.56 11.45
CA LEU A 63 -4.27 -3.70 12.90
C LEU A 63 -4.99 -4.99 13.29
N VAL A 64 -6.03 -5.35 12.55
CA VAL A 64 -6.94 -6.47 12.87
C VAL A 64 -6.34 -7.83 12.49
N TYR A 65 -5.69 -7.95 11.34
CA TYR A 65 -5.26 -9.25 10.82
C TYR A 65 -4.12 -9.91 11.59
N GLY A 66 -3.21 -9.14 12.19
CA GLY A 66 -2.11 -9.68 12.99
C GLY A 66 -2.64 -10.56 14.14
N PRO A 67 -3.33 -9.97 15.13
CA PRO A 67 -3.88 -10.70 16.27
C PRO A 67 -4.88 -11.80 15.89
N LEU A 68 -5.70 -11.59 14.84
CA LEU A 68 -6.59 -12.64 14.35
C LEU A 68 -5.80 -13.84 13.82
N SER A 69 -4.74 -13.60 13.05
CA SER A 69 -3.93 -14.68 12.48
C SER A 69 -3.06 -15.39 13.51
N ASP A 70 -2.63 -14.72 14.58
CA ASP A 70 -1.95 -15.34 15.72
C ASP A 70 -2.86 -16.29 16.51
N LYS A 71 -4.19 -16.13 16.40
CA LYS A 71 -5.18 -16.95 17.10
C LYS A 71 -5.77 -18.06 16.23
N TYR A 72 -6.26 -17.68 15.05
CA TYR A 72 -7.04 -18.56 14.18
C TYR A 72 -6.17 -19.26 13.12
N GLY A 73 -4.88 -18.93 13.06
CA GLY A 73 -3.94 -19.47 12.07
C GLY A 73 -3.71 -18.53 10.88
N ARG A 74 -2.51 -18.62 10.30
CA ARG A 74 -2.11 -17.79 9.16
C ARG A 74 -2.90 -18.12 7.91
N ARG A 75 -3.13 -19.42 7.64
CA ARG A 75 -3.79 -19.86 6.40
C ARG A 75 -5.24 -19.43 6.36
N VAL A 76 -5.97 -19.67 7.46
CA VAL A 76 -7.40 -19.36 7.56
C VAL A 76 -7.65 -17.87 7.38
N ILE A 77 -6.86 -17.03 8.06
CA ILE A 77 -7.03 -15.57 7.97
C ILE A 77 -6.59 -15.03 6.60
N MET A 78 -5.55 -15.59 5.97
CA MET A 78 -5.18 -15.25 4.58
C MET A 78 -6.34 -15.52 3.61
N LEU A 79 -6.95 -16.70 3.69
CA LEU A 79 -8.10 -17.06 2.85
C LEU A 79 -9.29 -16.13 3.09
N LEU A 80 -9.59 -15.80 4.35
CA LEU A 80 -10.67 -14.88 4.71
C LEU A 80 -10.45 -13.49 4.07
N GLY A 81 -9.26 -12.92 4.20
CA GLY A 81 -8.95 -11.61 3.62
C GLY A 81 -9.03 -11.60 2.09
N LEU A 82 -8.58 -12.68 1.43
CA LEU A 82 -8.72 -12.84 -0.01
C LEU A 82 -10.20 -12.94 -0.43
N VAL A 83 -11.02 -13.70 0.28
CA VAL A 83 -12.47 -13.76 0.01
C VAL A 83 -13.14 -12.40 0.17
N ILE A 84 -12.80 -11.65 1.23
CA ILE A 84 -13.30 -10.29 1.44
C ILE A 84 -12.87 -9.36 0.30
N THR A 85 -11.62 -9.46 -0.15
CA THR A 85 -11.09 -8.68 -1.28
C THR A 85 -11.87 -8.97 -2.56
N PHE A 86 -12.11 -10.24 -2.86
CA PHE A 86 -12.90 -10.67 -4.01
C PHE A 86 -14.34 -10.13 -3.93
N ALA A 87 -15.01 -10.30 -2.79
CA ALA A 87 -16.36 -9.81 -2.57
C ALA A 87 -16.46 -8.28 -2.73
N GLY A 88 -15.52 -7.53 -2.15
CA GLY A 88 -15.43 -6.08 -2.33
C GLY A 88 -15.20 -5.68 -3.79
N SER A 89 -14.38 -6.43 -4.53
CA SER A 89 -14.17 -6.22 -5.97
C SER A 89 -15.46 -6.40 -6.77
N MET A 90 -16.22 -7.45 -6.48
CA MET A 90 -17.52 -7.68 -7.13
C MET A 90 -18.54 -6.59 -6.74
N PHE A 91 -18.54 -6.15 -5.49
CA PHE A 91 -19.39 -5.05 -5.05
C PHE A 91 -19.08 -3.74 -5.80
N CYS A 92 -17.81 -3.44 -6.03
CA CYS A 92 -17.39 -2.31 -6.85
C CYS A 92 -17.83 -2.47 -8.31
N TYR A 93 -17.71 -3.67 -8.88
CA TYR A 93 -18.12 -3.91 -10.26
C TYR A 93 -19.62 -3.67 -10.48
N PHE A 94 -20.45 -4.10 -9.53
CA PHE A 94 -21.91 -3.92 -9.58
C PHE A 94 -22.41 -2.59 -9.00
N SER A 95 -21.51 -1.68 -8.60
CA SER A 95 -21.93 -0.43 -7.96
C SER A 95 -22.65 0.47 -8.95
N THR A 96 -23.87 0.88 -8.59
CA THR A 96 -24.70 1.82 -9.37
C THR A 96 -24.71 3.24 -8.81
N SER A 97 -24.05 3.47 -7.66
CA SER A 97 -23.87 4.78 -7.04
C SER A 97 -22.46 4.92 -6.45
N ILE A 98 -22.03 6.16 -6.22
CA ILE A 98 -20.71 6.45 -5.65
C ILE A 98 -20.57 5.93 -4.22
N GLU A 99 -21.65 5.94 -3.42
CA GLU A 99 -21.66 5.46 -2.04
C GLU A 99 -21.46 3.94 -2.00
N LEU A 100 -22.13 3.22 -2.91
CA LEU A 100 -21.94 1.77 -3.05
C LEU A 100 -20.52 1.45 -3.52
N LEU A 101 -19.97 2.26 -4.44
CA LEU A 101 -18.59 2.11 -4.87
C LEU A 101 -17.61 2.35 -3.71
N ILE A 102 -17.79 3.42 -2.94
CA ILE A 102 -16.98 3.73 -1.75
C ILE A 102 -17.05 2.59 -0.73
N LEU A 103 -18.24 2.05 -0.45
CA LEU A 103 -18.40 0.92 0.46
C LEU A 103 -17.70 -0.34 -0.07
N GLY A 104 -17.88 -0.66 -1.36
CA GLY A 104 -17.19 -1.77 -2.01
C GLY A 104 -15.67 -1.63 -1.95
N ARG A 105 -15.18 -0.41 -2.16
CA ARG A 105 -13.76 -0.04 -2.06
C ARG A 105 -13.22 -0.17 -0.65
N PHE A 106 -14.01 0.18 0.36
CA PHE A 106 -13.66 -0.05 1.76
C PHE A 106 -13.51 -1.55 2.04
N ILE A 107 -14.49 -2.36 1.63
CA ILE A 107 -14.47 -3.82 1.82
C ILE A 107 -13.28 -4.45 1.08
N GLN A 108 -13.07 -4.08 -0.19
CA GLN A 108 -11.99 -4.57 -1.04
C GLN A 108 -10.62 -4.25 -0.41
N ALA A 109 -10.42 -3.01 0.02
CA ALA A 109 -9.16 -2.56 0.59
C ALA A 109 -8.91 -3.12 1.99
N PHE A 110 -9.95 -3.27 2.81
CA PHE A 110 -9.88 -3.97 4.09
C PHE A 110 -9.39 -5.40 3.87
N GLY A 111 -10.04 -6.16 2.97
CA GLY A 111 -9.60 -7.51 2.59
C GLY A 111 -8.17 -7.56 2.09
N GLY A 112 -7.81 -6.64 1.19
CA GLY A 112 -6.51 -6.60 0.52
C GLY A 112 -5.33 -6.31 1.45
N ALA A 113 -5.59 -5.83 2.67
CA ALA A 113 -4.57 -5.60 3.68
C ALA A 113 -4.00 -6.89 4.28
N VAL A 114 -4.67 -8.04 4.11
CA VAL A 114 -4.27 -9.31 4.71
C VAL A 114 -2.85 -9.73 4.31
N GLY A 115 -2.51 -9.57 3.03
CA GLY A 115 -1.19 -9.94 2.51
C GLY A 115 -0.07 -9.07 3.07
N LEU A 116 -0.33 -7.79 3.36
CA LEU A 116 0.65 -6.86 3.91
C LEU A 116 1.17 -7.31 5.28
N VAL A 117 0.30 -7.91 6.09
CA VAL A 117 0.63 -8.36 7.45
C VAL A 117 1.10 -9.82 7.43
N LEU A 118 0.26 -10.70 6.89
CA LEU A 118 0.47 -12.14 7.05
C LEU A 118 1.65 -12.65 6.25
N ALA A 119 1.99 -12.05 5.10
CA ALA A 119 3.12 -12.53 4.31
C ALA A 119 4.44 -12.45 5.09
N ARG A 120 4.67 -11.34 5.81
CA ARG A 120 5.87 -11.17 6.64
C ARG A 120 5.85 -12.07 7.87
N ALA A 121 4.68 -12.27 8.47
CA ALA A 121 4.52 -13.18 9.60
C ALA A 121 4.84 -14.63 9.19
N ILE A 122 4.23 -15.11 8.10
CA ILE A 122 4.46 -16.46 7.54
C ILE A 122 5.94 -16.68 7.22
N VAL A 123 6.61 -15.69 6.61
CA VAL A 123 8.05 -15.79 6.31
C VAL A 123 8.89 -15.95 7.60
N ARG A 124 8.54 -15.22 8.66
CA ARG A 124 9.23 -15.34 9.96
C ARG A 124 8.93 -16.65 10.69
N ASP A 125 7.74 -17.22 10.48
CA ASP A 125 7.33 -18.49 11.09
C ASP A 125 8.09 -19.69 10.48
N ILE A 126 8.50 -19.60 9.20
CA ILE A 126 9.08 -20.72 8.45
C ILE A 126 10.59 -20.59 8.16
N TYR A 127 11.14 -19.38 8.06
CA TYR A 127 12.54 -19.15 7.73
C TYR A 127 13.35 -18.67 8.95
N GLY A 128 14.63 -19.05 9.00
CA GLY A 128 15.58 -18.47 9.95
C GLY A 128 15.83 -16.98 9.67
N ALA A 129 16.35 -16.25 10.65
CA ALA A 129 16.44 -14.78 10.61
C ALA A 129 17.10 -14.20 9.34
N GLU A 130 18.21 -14.79 8.89
CA GLU A 130 18.93 -14.31 7.71
C GLU A 130 18.12 -14.53 6.42
N GLU A 131 17.55 -15.71 6.23
CA GLU A 131 16.76 -16.04 5.04
C GLU A 131 15.42 -15.28 5.04
N ALA A 132 14.80 -15.12 6.21
CA ALA A 132 13.61 -14.30 6.38
C ALA A 132 13.86 -12.86 5.93
N ALA A 133 15.02 -12.27 6.26
CA ALA A 133 15.37 -10.93 5.82
C ALA A 133 15.47 -10.83 4.29
N ARG A 134 16.10 -11.82 3.63
CA ARG A 134 16.20 -11.89 2.16
C ARG A 134 14.83 -12.02 1.50
N VAL A 135 13.99 -12.92 1.99
CA VAL A 135 12.64 -13.12 1.45
C VAL A 135 11.78 -11.88 1.68
N ILE A 136 11.79 -11.28 2.87
CA ILE A 136 11.05 -10.03 3.15
C ILE A 136 11.49 -8.91 2.21
N ALA A 137 12.79 -8.77 1.92
CA ALA A 137 13.28 -7.79 0.95
C ALA A 137 12.66 -8.02 -0.45
N THR A 138 12.57 -9.27 -0.90
CA THR A 138 11.88 -9.63 -2.15
C THR A 138 10.39 -9.27 -2.11
N LEU A 139 9.69 -9.58 -1.01
CA LEU A 139 8.28 -9.21 -0.84
C LEU A 139 8.08 -7.70 -0.93
N VAL A 140 8.94 -6.92 -0.27
CA VAL A 140 8.90 -5.46 -0.28
C VAL A 140 9.16 -4.91 -1.68
N MET A 141 10.11 -5.49 -2.42
CA MET A 141 10.40 -5.08 -3.80
C MET A 141 9.17 -5.25 -4.70
N VAL A 142 8.50 -6.41 -4.66
CA VAL A 142 7.28 -6.65 -5.43
C VAL A 142 6.15 -5.73 -4.98
N MET A 143 6.00 -5.50 -3.67
CA MET A 143 5.03 -4.59 -3.08
C MET A 143 5.23 -3.13 -3.51
N VAL A 144 6.43 -2.74 -3.95
CA VAL A 144 6.72 -1.40 -4.49
C VAL A 144 6.53 -1.37 -6.01
N VAL A 145 7.12 -2.32 -6.72
CA VAL A 145 7.14 -2.33 -8.19
C VAL A 145 5.75 -2.54 -8.78
N ILE A 146 4.98 -3.51 -8.29
CA ILE A 146 3.67 -3.85 -8.86
C ILE A 146 2.70 -2.66 -8.75
N PRO A 147 2.55 -1.99 -7.59
CA PRO A 147 1.68 -0.82 -7.50
C PRO A 147 2.17 0.38 -8.31
N MET A 148 3.48 0.53 -8.54
CA MET A 148 3.98 1.58 -9.43
C MET A 148 3.57 1.37 -10.89
N LEU A 149 3.49 0.12 -11.34
CA LEU A 149 3.04 -0.23 -12.69
C LEU A 149 1.51 -0.29 -12.82
N SER A 150 0.81 -0.42 -11.71
CA SER A 150 -0.65 -0.61 -11.68
C SER A 150 -1.44 0.52 -12.36
N PRO A 151 -1.12 1.83 -12.21
CA PRO A 151 -1.83 2.89 -12.92
C PRO A 151 -1.77 2.73 -14.44
N ALA A 152 -0.62 2.34 -15.01
CA ALA A 152 -0.50 2.15 -16.45
C ALA A 152 -1.41 1.02 -16.95
N VAL A 153 -1.44 -0.09 -16.23
CA VAL A 153 -2.34 -1.22 -16.52
C VAL A 153 -3.80 -0.82 -16.36
N GLY A 154 -4.14 -0.07 -15.31
CA GLY A 154 -5.49 0.45 -15.08
C GLY A 154 -5.96 1.39 -16.19
N GLY A 155 -5.08 2.28 -16.64
CA GLY A 155 -5.29 3.20 -17.77
C GLY A 155 -5.69 2.46 -19.04
N GLU A 156 -4.95 1.40 -19.37
CA GLU A 156 -5.25 0.62 -20.58
C GLU A 156 -6.57 -0.16 -20.45
N LEU A 157 -6.79 -0.81 -19.30
CA LEU A 157 -8.02 -1.56 -19.04
C LEU A 157 -9.26 -0.67 -19.13
N MET A 158 -9.22 0.53 -18.53
CA MET A 158 -10.38 1.42 -18.58
C MET A 158 -10.63 2.00 -19.96
N ASN A 159 -9.57 2.26 -20.74
CA ASN A 159 -9.70 2.80 -22.09
C ASN A 159 -10.35 1.78 -23.04
N GLN A 160 -10.01 0.49 -22.91
CA GLN A 160 -10.56 -0.56 -23.77
C GLN A 160 -11.90 -1.13 -23.28
N PHE A 161 -12.08 -1.28 -21.97
CA PHE A 161 -13.19 -2.06 -21.39
C PHE A 161 -14.02 -1.28 -20.37
N GLY A 162 -13.79 0.02 -20.20
CA GLY A 162 -14.45 0.86 -19.21
C GLY A 162 -13.86 0.72 -17.80
N TRP A 163 -14.12 1.70 -16.93
CA TRP A 163 -13.50 1.79 -15.60
C TRP A 163 -13.85 0.60 -14.69
N GLN A 164 -14.99 -0.06 -14.88
CA GLN A 164 -15.39 -1.22 -14.08
C GLN A 164 -14.45 -2.44 -14.29
N SER A 165 -13.76 -2.51 -15.42
CA SER A 165 -12.84 -3.60 -15.76
C SER A 165 -11.69 -3.77 -14.76
N ILE A 166 -11.26 -2.69 -14.10
CA ILE A 166 -10.20 -2.74 -13.09
C ILE A 166 -10.59 -3.63 -11.90
N PHE A 167 -11.86 -3.65 -11.51
CA PHE A 167 -12.33 -4.49 -10.40
C PHE A 167 -12.39 -5.95 -10.78
N ILE A 168 -12.73 -6.25 -12.03
CA ILE A 168 -12.69 -7.60 -12.57
C ILE A 168 -11.25 -8.11 -12.63
N ALA A 169 -10.30 -7.28 -13.09
CA ALA A 169 -8.88 -7.63 -13.10
C ALA A 169 -8.36 -7.97 -11.70
N ILE A 170 -8.68 -7.14 -10.68
CA ILE A 170 -8.32 -7.42 -9.28
C ILE A 170 -9.03 -8.67 -8.76
N ALA A 171 -10.29 -8.89 -9.10
CA ALA A 171 -11.03 -10.09 -8.69
C ALA A 171 -10.43 -11.38 -9.26
N LEU A 172 -10.03 -11.37 -10.54
CA LEU A 172 -9.35 -12.50 -11.19
C LEU A 172 -7.99 -12.77 -10.55
N LEU A 173 -7.20 -11.73 -10.29
CA LEU A 173 -5.93 -11.85 -9.58
C LEU A 173 -6.15 -12.41 -8.17
N CYS A 174 -7.19 -11.95 -7.48
CA CYS A 174 -7.55 -12.45 -6.16
C CYS A 174 -7.95 -13.93 -6.19
N ILE A 175 -8.73 -14.36 -7.18
CA ILE A 175 -9.09 -15.78 -7.39
C ILE A 175 -7.82 -16.60 -7.62
N LEU A 176 -6.88 -16.13 -8.45
CA LEU A 176 -5.61 -16.80 -8.67
C LEU A 176 -4.84 -16.99 -7.37
N ILE A 177 -4.66 -15.91 -6.59
CA ILE A 177 -3.95 -15.97 -5.31
C ILE A 177 -4.70 -16.86 -4.31
N LEU A 178 -6.03 -16.83 -4.28
CA LEU A 178 -6.87 -17.67 -3.43
C LEU A 178 -6.68 -19.15 -3.77
N MET A 179 -6.72 -19.52 -5.05
CA MET A 179 -6.46 -20.90 -5.49
C MET A 179 -5.05 -21.36 -5.13
N LEU A 180 -4.04 -20.51 -5.34
CA LEU A 180 -2.67 -20.83 -4.93
C LEU A 180 -2.55 -20.99 -3.40
N THR A 181 -3.27 -20.18 -2.63
CA THR A 181 -3.29 -20.23 -1.16
C THR A 181 -3.94 -21.51 -0.66
N ILE A 182 -5.06 -21.92 -1.26
CA ILE A 182 -5.74 -23.17 -0.92
C ILE A 182 -4.80 -24.37 -1.16
N ASN A 183 -4.09 -24.38 -2.30
CA ASN A 183 -3.29 -25.52 -2.72
C ASN A 183 -1.88 -25.57 -2.13
N TYR A 184 -1.27 -24.43 -1.79
CA TYR A 184 0.16 -24.35 -1.48
C TYR A 184 0.52 -23.70 -0.14
N LEU A 185 -0.40 -22.98 0.52
CA LEU A 185 -0.10 -22.40 1.83
C LEU A 185 -0.51 -23.37 2.94
N PRO A 186 0.43 -24.09 3.60
CA PRO A 186 0.12 -24.84 4.80
C PRO A 186 -0.17 -23.88 5.97
N GLU A 187 -0.75 -24.41 7.04
CA GLU A 187 -0.74 -23.66 8.30
C GLU A 187 0.69 -23.59 8.83
N THR A 188 1.13 -22.38 9.21
CA THR A 188 2.52 -22.10 9.59
C THR A 188 2.65 -21.70 11.06
N LEU A 189 1.53 -21.32 11.69
CA LEU A 189 1.48 -21.08 13.11
C LEU A 189 1.62 -22.39 13.89
N LYS A 190 2.74 -22.55 14.61
CA LYS A 190 3.02 -23.77 15.39
C LYS A 190 2.22 -23.84 16.69
N GLU A 191 2.13 -22.72 17.41
CA GLU A 191 1.40 -22.61 18.68
C GLU A 191 0.50 -21.38 18.63
N PRO A 192 -0.83 -21.54 18.68
CA PRO A 192 -1.76 -20.41 18.71
C PRO A 192 -1.57 -19.58 19.97
N VAL A 193 -1.45 -18.26 19.80
CA VAL A 193 -1.41 -17.33 20.93
C VAL A 193 -2.85 -17.09 21.40
N PRO A 194 -3.14 -17.17 22.71
CA PRO A 194 -4.48 -16.89 23.22
C PRO A 194 -4.87 -15.44 22.90
N PHE A 195 -5.97 -15.28 22.17
CA PHE A 195 -6.55 -13.95 21.94
C PHE A 195 -7.33 -13.51 23.17
N GLU A 196 -6.72 -12.63 23.96
CA GLU A 196 -7.28 -12.06 25.19
C GLU A 196 -8.43 -11.05 24.94
N GLY A 197 -8.89 -10.91 23.69
CA GLY A 197 -10.00 -10.06 23.30
C GLY A 197 -9.58 -8.71 22.70
N VAL A 198 -10.54 -8.05 22.04
CA VAL A 198 -10.35 -6.71 21.45
C VAL A 198 -9.90 -5.69 22.50
N ARG A 199 -10.37 -5.82 23.74
CA ARG A 199 -9.97 -4.95 24.84
C ARG A 199 -8.48 -5.06 25.17
N ALA A 200 -7.94 -6.28 25.27
CA ALA A 200 -6.53 -6.50 25.55
C ALA A 200 -5.65 -5.97 24.40
N MET A 201 -6.06 -6.21 23.16
CA MET A 201 -5.43 -5.65 21.96
C MET A 201 -5.40 -4.12 21.99
N LEU A 202 -6.53 -3.47 22.28
CA LEU A 202 -6.60 -2.01 22.40
C LEU A 202 -5.70 -1.50 23.54
N LEU A 203 -5.64 -2.20 24.68
CA LEU A 203 -4.74 -1.85 25.79
C LEU A 203 -3.26 -1.91 25.39
N ILE A 204 -2.86 -2.92 24.60
CA ILE A 204 -1.51 -3.01 24.05
C ILE A 204 -1.22 -1.81 23.14
N PHE A 205 -2.15 -1.45 22.26
CA PHE A 205 -2.01 -0.29 21.39
C PHE A 205 -1.88 1.02 22.19
N PHE A 206 -2.72 1.24 23.20
CA PHE A 206 -2.59 2.40 24.08
C PHE A 206 -1.24 2.43 24.83
N ARG A 207 -0.71 1.26 25.20
CA ARG A 207 0.61 1.17 25.83
C ARG A 207 1.74 1.54 24.86
N LEU A 208 1.63 1.16 23.59
CA LEU A 208 2.57 1.57 22.54
C LEU A 208 2.53 3.08 22.32
N PHE A 209 1.35 3.69 22.26
CA PHE A 209 1.21 5.15 22.15
C PHE A 209 1.75 5.94 23.35
N LYS A 210 1.93 5.29 24.51
CA LYS A 210 2.63 5.91 25.66
C LYS A 210 4.15 5.85 25.55
N SER A 211 4.71 5.06 24.64
CA SER A 211 6.15 4.99 24.41
C SER A 211 6.61 6.12 23.50
N PRO A 212 7.45 7.06 23.99
CA PRO A 212 7.93 8.18 23.17
C PRO A 212 8.74 7.71 21.96
N ALA A 213 9.50 6.62 22.11
CA ALA A 213 10.27 6.03 21.02
C ALA A 213 9.37 5.49 19.91
N TYR A 214 8.32 4.75 20.28
CA TYR A 214 7.33 4.25 19.30
C TYR A 214 6.66 5.41 18.57
N CYS A 215 6.16 6.40 19.31
CA CYS A 215 5.53 7.58 18.73
C CYS A 215 6.47 8.34 17.80
N GLY A 216 7.74 8.52 18.16
CA GLY A 216 8.74 9.16 17.30
C GLY A 216 8.88 8.46 15.95
N TYR A 217 9.08 7.15 15.93
CA TYR A 217 9.19 6.40 14.67
C TYR A 217 7.87 6.34 13.90
N ALA A 218 6.75 6.12 14.60
CA ALA A 218 5.43 6.03 13.98
C ALA A 218 5.03 7.36 13.32
N PHE A 219 5.21 8.48 14.01
CA PHE A 219 4.93 9.81 13.45
C PHE A 219 5.88 10.18 12.32
N CYS A 220 7.17 9.81 12.40
CA CYS A 220 8.10 10.04 11.29
C CYS A 220 7.62 9.38 10.00
N VAL A 221 7.28 8.08 10.04
CA VAL A 221 6.74 7.35 8.88
C VAL A 221 5.39 7.93 8.42
N THR A 222 4.54 8.31 9.38
CA THR A 222 3.20 8.84 9.08
C THR A 222 3.28 10.18 8.36
N PHE A 223 4.04 11.15 8.87
CA PHE A 223 4.16 12.47 8.25
C PHE A 223 4.81 12.41 6.87
N VAL A 224 5.87 11.60 6.69
CA VAL A 224 6.48 11.39 5.37
C VAL A 224 5.46 10.81 4.38
N SER A 225 4.67 9.82 4.82
CA SER A 225 3.63 9.22 3.97
C SER A 225 2.51 10.20 3.63
N VAL A 226 2.05 11.00 4.61
CA VAL A 226 1.01 12.02 4.39
C VAL A 226 1.47 13.03 3.34
N VAL A 227 2.68 13.58 3.46
CA VAL A 227 3.22 14.52 2.48
C VAL A 227 3.25 13.90 1.08
N PHE A 228 3.72 12.66 0.96
CA PHE A 228 3.79 11.96 -0.33
C PHE A 228 2.42 11.73 -0.98
N PHE A 229 1.45 11.21 -0.23
CA PHE A 229 0.11 10.95 -0.75
C PHE A 229 -0.67 12.24 -1.03
N SER A 230 -0.51 13.28 -0.20
CA SER A 230 -1.06 14.61 -0.47
C SER A 230 -0.48 15.21 -1.74
N PHE A 231 0.83 15.07 -1.96
CA PHE A 231 1.49 15.52 -3.20
C PHE A 231 0.93 14.81 -4.43
N ILE A 232 0.89 13.47 -4.45
CA ILE A 232 0.37 12.71 -5.60
C ILE A 232 -1.09 13.06 -5.92
N SER A 233 -1.89 13.31 -4.89
CA SER A 233 -3.31 13.66 -5.05
C SER A 233 -3.51 15.08 -5.59
N ALA A 234 -2.75 16.07 -5.09
CA ALA A 234 -2.97 17.48 -5.38
C ALA A 234 -2.12 18.02 -6.55
N ALA A 235 -0.91 17.49 -6.77
CA ALA A 235 0.04 18.07 -7.72
C ALA A 235 -0.46 18.14 -9.18
N PRO A 236 -1.17 17.12 -9.73
CA PRO A 236 -1.73 17.22 -11.08
C PRO A 236 -2.75 18.35 -11.22
N GLU A 237 -3.61 18.54 -10.22
CA GLU A 237 -4.62 19.60 -10.20
C GLU A 237 -3.96 20.98 -10.10
N ILE A 238 -2.94 21.13 -9.23
CA ILE A 238 -2.20 22.40 -9.08
C ILE A 238 -1.48 22.76 -10.39
N MET A 239 -0.92 21.77 -11.09
CA MET A 239 -0.26 21.98 -12.39
C MET A 239 -1.21 22.61 -13.42
N VAL A 240 -2.46 22.15 -13.47
CA VAL A 240 -3.45 22.64 -14.44
C VAL A 240 -4.11 23.93 -13.96
N SER A 241 -4.59 23.97 -12.71
CA SER A 241 -5.45 25.06 -12.20
C SER A 241 -4.67 26.28 -11.66
N VAL A 242 -3.42 26.11 -11.22
CA VAL A 242 -2.62 27.18 -10.60
C VAL A 242 -1.43 27.59 -11.47
N LEU A 243 -0.79 26.62 -12.13
CA LEU A 243 0.39 26.87 -12.96
C LEU A 243 0.05 27.09 -14.45
N ASP A 244 -1.21 26.90 -14.86
CA ASP A 244 -1.66 26.99 -16.26
C ASP A 244 -0.81 26.13 -17.21
N ARG A 245 -0.33 24.97 -16.73
CA ARG A 245 0.53 24.05 -17.48
C ARG A 245 -0.20 22.77 -17.87
N PRO A 246 0.16 22.18 -19.02
CA PRO A 246 -0.46 20.94 -19.45
C PRO A 246 -0.10 19.79 -18.50
N PRO A 247 -1.02 18.84 -18.26
CA PRO A 247 -0.79 17.70 -17.37
C PRO A 247 0.29 16.74 -17.91
N THR A 248 0.59 16.77 -19.21
CA THR A 248 1.71 16.01 -19.79
C THR A 248 3.06 16.47 -19.24
N GLU A 249 3.19 17.76 -18.93
CA GLU A 249 4.42 18.32 -18.38
C GLU A 249 4.67 17.83 -16.94
N TYR A 250 3.61 17.60 -16.15
CA TYR A 250 3.72 16.99 -14.82
C TYR A 250 4.41 15.62 -14.86
N GLY A 251 4.15 14.80 -15.88
CA GLY A 251 4.78 13.48 -16.03
C GLY A 251 6.31 13.54 -16.11
N TYR A 252 6.87 14.57 -16.76
CA TYR A 252 8.33 14.77 -16.84
C TYR A 252 8.94 15.15 -15.49
N TYR A 253 8.24 15.97 -14.70
CA TYR A 253 8.70 16.34 -13.35
C TYR A 253 8.49 15.22 -12.34
N PHE A 254 7.41 14.45 -12.48
CA PHE A 254 7.06 13.37 -11.56
C PHE A 254 8.14 12.29 -11.50
N ILE A 255 8.94 12.10 -12.56
CA ILE A 255 10.06 11.14 -12.57
C ILE A 255 11.11 11.43 -11.48
N MET A 256 11.19 12.67 -10.99
CA MET A 256 12.10 13.06 -9.90
C MET A 256 11.75 12.36 -8.59
N VAL A 257 10.47 12.06 -8.36
CA VAL A 257 9.98 11.41 -7.14
C VAL A 257 10.49 9.97 -7.00
N PRO A 258 10.28 9.04 -7.96
CA PRO A 258 10.84 7.70 -7.88
C PRO A 258 12.38 7.72 -7.94
N LEU A 259 13.01 8.65 -8.67
CA LEU A 259 14.47 8.81 -8.65
C LEU A 259 14.99 9.17 -7.25
N GLY A 260 14.35 10.13 -6.58
CA GLY A 260 14.66 10.49 -5.19
C GLY A 260 14.48 9.31 -4.24
N PHE A 261 13.39 8.56 -4.38
CA PHE A 261 13.15 7.34 -3.61
C PHE A 261 14.24 6.28 -3.84
N MET A 262 14.65 6.05 -5.09
CA MET A 262 15.71 5.10 -5.45
C MET A 262 17.07 5.54 -4.89
N LEU A 263 17.41 6.83 -5.02
CA LEU A 263 18.64 7.40 -4.45
C LEU A 263 18.65 7.27 -2.93
N GLY A 264 17.54 7.55 -2.25
CA GLY A 264 17.40 7.37 -0.80
C GLY A 264 17.62 5.92 -0.37
N ASN A 265 17.05 4.96 -1.10
CA ASN A 265 17.28 3.53 -0.84
C ASN A 265 18.75 3.14 -1.08
N TYR A 266 19.38 3.65 -2.14
CA TYR A 266 20.79 3.41 -2.43
C TYR A 266 21.70 3.96 -1.32
N VAL A 267 21.48 5.20 -0.89
CA VAL A 267 22.21 5.85 0.21
C VAL A 267 22.02 5.05 1.51
N THR A 268 20.77 4.66 1.84
CA THR A 268 20.48 3.85 3.03
C THR A 268 21.21 2.51 3.00
N ARG A 269 21.26 1.85 1.85
CA ARG A 269 21.99 0.58 1.69
C ARG A 269 23.51 0.77 1.80
N TYR A 270 24.04 1.82 1.19
CA TYR A 270 25.49 2.11 1.19
C TYR A 270 25.99 2.47 2.60
N PHE A 271 25.27 3.34 3.31
CA PHE A 271 25.65 3.78 4.65
C PHE A 271 25.11 2.89 5.78
N GLY A 272 24.17 1.98 5.50
CA GLY A 272 23.54 1.08 6.48
C GLY A 272 24.50 0.14 7.21
N HIS A 273 25.69 -0.10 6.65
CA HIS A 273 26.74 -0.87 7.32
C HIS A 273 27.65 -0.03 8.24
N ARG A 274 27.59 1.31 8.13
CA ARG A 274 28.49 2.25 8.82
C ARG A 274 27.80 3.14 9.84
N LEU A 275 26.52 3.45 9.63
CA LEU A 275 25.74 4.35 10.47
C LEU A 275 24.70 3.59 11.28
N GLU A 276 24.38 4.11 12.45
CA GLU A 276 23.27 3.60 13.25
C GLU A 276 21.92 3.90 12.58
N LEU A 277 20.93 3.02 12.76
CA LEU A 277 19.58 3.18 12.23
C LEU A 277 18.96 4.55 12.55
N ASN A 278 19.15 5.04 13.78
CA ASN A 278 18.61 6.32 14.21
C ASN A 278 19.25 7.50 13.49
N GLN A 279 20.55 7.41 13.20
CA GLN A 279 21.24 8.45 12.42
C GLN A 279 20.62 8.52 11.03
N LEU A 280 20.49 7.39 10.33
CA LEU A 280 19.90 7.34 8.99
C LEU A 280 18.49 7.93 8.96
N ILE A 281 17.67 7.63 9.96
CA ILE A 281 16.32 8.21 10.11
C ILE A 281 16.38 9.72 10.30
N THR A 282 17.26 10.23 11.17
CA THR A 282 17.43 11.68 11.39
C THR A 282 17.89 12.41 10.13
N TRP A 283 18.87 11.87 9.41
CA TRP A 283 19.35 12.46 8.14
C TRP A 283 18.24 12.48 7.09
N GLY A 284 17.51 11.37 6.91
CA GLY A 284 16.38 11.31 5.97
C GLY A 284 15.25 12.28 6.34
N GLY A 285 14.94 12.40 7.63
CA GLY A 285 13.98 13.38 8.13
C GLY A 285 14.41 14.82 7.86
N PHE A 286 15.68 15.16 8.12
CA PHE A 286 16.23 16.49 7.86
C PHE A 286 16.17 16.86 6.37
N ILE A 287 16.53 15.94 5.47
CA ILE A 287 16.42 16.14 4.01
C ILE A 287 14.97 16.39 3.61
N SER A 288 14.03 15.64 4.18
CA SER A 288 12.59 15.78 3.88
C SER A 288 12.06 17.15 4.31
N VAL A 289 12.39 17.61 5.52
CA VAL A 289 11.99 18.94 6.04
C VAL A 289 12.63 20.06 5.22
N LEU A 290 13.91 19.93 4.87
CA LEU A 290 14.61 20.90 4.05
C LEU A 290 13.98 21.03 2.65
N GLY A 291 13.61 19.92 2.02
CA GLY A 291 12.90 19.90 0.74
C GLY A 291 11.57 20.63 0.79
N ILE A 292 10.72 20.33 1.77
CA ILE A 292 9.40 20.98 1.95
C ILE A 292 9.57 22.47 2.25
N THR A 293 10.55 22.83 3.09
CA THR A 293 10.84 24.23 3.44
C THR A 293 11.28 25.01 2.20
N LEU A 294 12.12 24.42 1.36
CA LEU A 294 12.55 25.03 0.11
C LEU A 294 11.38 25.22 -0.86
N ALA A 295 10.54 24.21 -1.07
CA ALA A 295 9.33 24.32 -1.89
C ALA A 295 8.41 25.44 -1.39
N PHE A 296 8.17 25.52 -0.08
CA PHE A 296 7.36 26.59 0.52
C PHE A 296 7.96 27.99 0.29
N ILE A 297 9.28 28.15 0.44
CA ILE A 297 9.97 29.43 0.16
C ILE A 297 9.85 29.80 -1.32
N LEU A 298 10.05 28.85 -2.23
CA LEU A 298 9.94 29.10 -3.68
C LEU A 298 8.52 29.54 -4.06
N LEU A 299 7.50 28.84 -3.59
CA LEU A 299 6.10 29.19 -3.85
C LEU A 299 5.71 30.54 -3.25
N SER A 300 6.11 30.82 -2.00
CA SER A 300 5.83 32.11 -1.34
C SER A 300 6.59 33.29 -1.97
N SER A 301 7.73 33.04 -2.60
CA SER A 301 8.47 34.04 -3.40
C SER A 301 7.84 34.33 -4.77
N GLY A 302 6.73 33.67 -5.11
CA GLY A 302 5.99 33.86 -6.36
C GLY A 302 6.52 33.06 -7.55
N ILE A 303 7.45 32.11 -7.32
CA ILE A 303 7.98 31.25 -8.38
C ILE A 303 6.93 30.19 -8.72
N LYS A 304 6.20 30.44 -9.82
CA LYS A 304 5.23 29.51 -10.39
C LYS A 304 5.90 28.54 -11.37
N HIS A 305 6.81 27.72 -10.84
CA HIS A 305 7.51 26.69 -11.62
C HIS A 305 7.20 25.30 -11.06
N PRO A 306 7.01 24.25 -11.89
CA PRO A 306 6.72 22.90 -11.41
C PRO A 306 7.77 22.32 -10.45
N LEU A 307 9.03 22.76 -10.56
CA LEU A 307 10.11 22.40 -9.62
C LEU A 307 9.91 22.93 -8.20
N ALA A 308 8.97 23.85 -7.99
CA ALA A 308 8.64 24.39 -6.68
C ALA A 308 7.51 23.60 -5.98
N LEU A 309 6.91 22.60 -6.65
CA LEU A 309 5.97 21.64 -6.08
C LEU A 309 6.70 20.45 -5.47
#